data_AF-A0A656JKE8-F1
#
_entry.id   AF-A0A656JKE8-F1
#
_cell.length_a   1.000
_cell.length_b   1.000
_cell.length_c   1.000
_cell.angle_alpha   90.00
_cell.angle_beta   90.00
_cell.angle_gamma   90.00
#
_symmetry.space_group_name_H-M   'P 1'
#
loop_
_entity.id
_entity.type
_entity.pdbx_description
1 polymer ?
#
loop_
_entity_poly.entity_id
_entity_poly.type
_entity_poly.pdbx_seq_one_letter_code
_entity_poly.pdbx_strand_id
1 'polypeptide(L)'
;MPAALQDHFFQRDAQVLARDLLGKVIRHKVGELWLAARIIETEAYYCAEKGSHASLGYTEKRKALFLDGGHIYMYYARGGDSLNFSAEGPGNAVLIKSAFPWTDATSDENALAQMQLNNPDASGAIRPPQRLCAGQTLLCKALG
;
A
#
# COMPACT_ATOMS: atom_id res chain seq x y z
N MET A 1 6.99 -18.03 11.25
CA MET A 1 6.06 -17.31 10.37
C MET A 1 6.26 -15.81 10.59
N PRO A 2 6.28 -14.99 9.53
CA PRO A 2 6.36 -13.54 9.72
C PRO A 2 5.13 -13.06 10.51
N ALA A 3 5.36 -12.29 11.57
CA ALA A 3 4.29 -11.74 12.38
C ALA A 3 3.75 -10.45 11.73
N ALA A 4 2.43 -10.29 11.75
CA ALA A 4 1.80 -9.03 11.36
C ALA A 4 2.24 -7.91 12.30
N LEU A 5 2.33 -6.69 11.78
CA LEU A 5 2.55 -5.50 12.60
C LEU A 5 1.32 -5.29 13.49
N GLN A 6 1.56 -4.94 14.75
CA GLN A 6 0.48 -4.68 15.71
C GLN A 6 -0.12 -3.30 15.49
N ASP A 7 -1.36 -3.08 15.92
CA ASP A 7 -2.09 -1.82 15.73
C ASP A 7 -1.33 -0.58 16.25
N HIS A 8 -0.63 -0.73 17.38
CA HIS A 8 0.19 0.35 17.96
C HIS A 8 1.36 0.80 17.06
N PHE A 9 1.75 0.00 16.06
CA PHE A 9 2.73 0.40 15.05
C PHE A 9 2.19 1.52 14.18
N PHE A 10 0.90 1.46 13.83
CA PHE A 10 0.23 2.42 12.95
C PHE A 10 -0.36 3.62 13.71
N GLN A 11 -0.64 3.48 15.00
CA GLN A 11 -1.08 4.56 15.87
C GLN A 11 0.07 5.51 16.23
N ARG A 12 0.59 6.23 15.23
CA ARG A 12 1.67 7.21 15.35
C ARG A 12 1.45 8.37 14.39
N ASP A 13 2.10 9.50 14.65
CA ASP A 13 2.22 10.61 13.71
C ASP A 13 2.53 10.14 12.27
N ALA A 14 1.86 10.75 11.28
CA ALA A 14 1.94 10.30 9.89
C ALA A 14 3.35 10.35 9.29
N GLN A 15 4.16 11.35 9.63
CA GLN A 15 5.54 11.42 9.14
C GLN A 15 6.44 10.36 9.78
N VAL A 16 6.24 10.09 11.07
CA VAL A 16 6.94 8.99 11.76
C VAL A 16 6.55 7.65 11.13
N LEU A 17 5.25 7.39 10.99
CA LEU A 17 4.73 6.16 10.39
C LEU A 17 5.23 5.96 8.96
N ALA A 18 5.24 7.01 8.13
CA ALA A 18 5.72 6.94 6.75
C ALA A 18 7.18 6.46 6.68
N ARG A 19 8.07 7.02 7.51
CA ARG A 19 9.48 6.59 7.57
C ARG A 19 9.61 5.17 8.09
N ASP A 20 8.86 4.81 9.12
CA ASP A 20 8.92 3.48 9.75
C ASP A 20 8.35 2.35 8.87
N LEU A 21 7.44 2.69 7.94
CA LEU A 21 6.89 1.76 6.95
C LEU A 21 7.92 1.37 5.87
N LEU A 22 8.96 2.17 5.63
CA LEU A 22 10.00 1.84 4.67
C LEU A 22 10.70 0.54 5.06
N GLY A 23 10.82 -0.38 4.10
CA GLY A 23 11.39 -1.71 4.31
C GLY A 23 10.43 -2.74 4.91
N LYS A 24 9.22 -2.36 5.32
CA LYS A 24 8.17 -3.33 5.72
C LYS A 24 7.58 -4.01 4.48
N VAL A 25 7.02 -5.20 4.67
CA VAL A 25 6.45 -6.01 3.59
C VAL A 25 4.93 -6.05 3.72
N ILE A 26 4.24 -5.60 2.68
CA ILE A 26 2.80 -5.79 2.50
C ILE A 26 2.59 -7.18 1.92
N ARG A 27 1.62 -7.92 2.47
CA ARG A 27 1.18 -9.21 1.93
C ARG A 27 -0.32 -9.22 1.70
N HIS A 28 -0.74 -9.73 0.56
CA HIS A 28 -2.14 -9.95 0.21
C HIS A 28 -2.34 -11.43 -0.15
N LYS A 29 -3.27 -12.10 0.53
CA LYS A 29 -3.59 -13.50 0.25
C LYS A 29 -4.58 -13.56 -0.91
N VAL A 30 -4.14 -14.12 -2.04
CA VAL A 30 -4.95 -14.32 -3.25
C VAL A 30 -5.00 -15.82 -3.55
N GLY A 31 -6.14 -16.45 -3.26
CA GLY A 31 -6.26 -17.90 -3.26
C GLY A 31 -5.27 -18.53 -2.28
N GLU A 32 -4.43 -19.43 -2.78
CA GLU A 32 -3.38 -20.10 -2.00
C GLU A 32 -2.06 -19.32 -1.94
N LEU A 33 -1.92 -18.24 -2.72
CA LEU A 33 -0.68 -17.48 -2.82
C LEU A 33 -0.70 -16.26 -1.88
N TRP A 34 0.44 -16.00 -1.24
CA TRP A 34 0.70 -14.72 -0.57
C TRP A 34 1.52 -13.83 -1.49
N LEU A 35 0.87 -12.89 -2.16
CA LEU A 35 1.54 -11.89 -2.98
C LEU A 35 2.18 -10.85 -2.06
N ALA A 36 3.42 -10.44 -2.34
CA ALA A 36 4.18 -9.62 -1.41
C ALA A 36 5.04 -8.55 -2.07
N ALA A 37 5.09 -7.38 -1.43
CA ALA A 37 5.95 -6.29 -1.86
C ALA A 37 6.54 -5.55 -0.65
N ARG A 38 7.83 -5.26 -0.71
CA ARG A 38 8.54 -4.45 0.27
C ARG A 38 8.40 -2.97 -0.07
N ILE A 39 7.87 -2.19 0.86
CA ILE A 39 7.64 -0.75 0.70
C ILE A 39 8.99 -0.05 0.55
N ILE A 40 9.13 0.79 -0.49
CA ILE A 40 10.34 1.59 -0.75
C ILE A 40 10.05 3.09 -0.82
N GLU A 41 8.79 3.50 -0.92
CA GLU A 41 8.40 4.90 -1.04
C GLU A 41 7.01 5.11 -0.42
N THR A 42 6.88 6.17 0.38
CA THR A 42 5.67 6.54 1.12
C THR A 42 5.48 8.06 1.09
N GLU A 43 4.24 8.52 1.13
CA GLU A 43 3.92 9.95 1.32
C GLU A 43 3.02 10.09 2.56
N ALA A 44 3.40 10.96 3.51
CA ALA A 44 2.56 11.29 4.65
C ALA A 44 1.58 12.41 4.26
N TYR A 45 0.35 12.30 4.76
CA TYR A 45 -0.71 13.29 4.56
C TYR A 45 -1.36 13.63 5.89
N TYR A 46 -1.46 14.92 6.18
CA TYR A 46 -2.22 15.46 7.31
C TYR A 46 -3.58 15.99 6.85
N CYS A 47 -4.58 15.94 7.74
CA CYS A 47 -5.93 16.45 7.46
C CYS A 47 -5.94 17.93 7.04
N ALA A 48 -5.01 18.74 7.57
CA ALA A 48 -4.88 20.15 7.25
C ALA A 48 -4.30 20.44 5.84
N GLU A 49 -3.70 19.43 5.20
CA GLU A 49 -3.05 19.62 3.90
C GLU A 49 -4.04 19.47 2.76
N LYS A 50 -4.07 20.44 1.85
CA LYS A 50 -4.95 20.41 0.66
C LYS A 50 -4.71 19.20 -0.27
N GLY A 51 -3.55 18.55 -0.16
CA GLY A 51 -3.25 17.30 -0.86
C GLY A 51 -3.93 16.07 -0.26
N SER A 52 -4.38 16.14 1.00
CA SER A 52 -5.07 15.05 1.68
C SER A 52 -6.53 14.97 1.26
N HIS A 53 -7.01 13.75 1.01
CA HIS A 53 -8.45 13.52 0.81
C HIS A 53 -9.29 13.87 2.03
N ALA A 54 -8.70 13.81 3.24
CA ALA A 54 -9.39 14.17 4.47
C ALA A 54 -9.66 15.68 4.59
N SER A 55 -8.87 16.53 3.92
CA SER A 55 -9.09 17.99 3.92
C SER A 55 -10.41 18.39 3.25
N LEU A 56 -11.00 17.48 2.47
CA LEU A 56 -12.32 17.64 1.84
C LEU A 56 -13.48 17.22 2.76
N GLY A 57 -13.18 16.94 4.03
CA GLY A 57 -14.15 16.52 5.03
C GLY A 57 -14.53 15.05 4.97
N TYR A 58 -15.23 14.64 6.03
CA TYR A 58 -15.72 13.28 6.21
C TYR A 58 -16.78 12.92 5.16
N THR A 59 -16.69 11.69 4.66
CA THR A 59 -17.75 11.00 3.91
C THR A 59 -17.65 9.51 4.25
N GLU A 60 -18.71 8.74 4.05
CA GLU A 60 -18.66 7.28 4.25
C GLU A 60 -17.55 6.61 3.44
N LYS A 61 -17.27 7.11 2.23
CA LYS A 61 -16.16 6.61 1.39
C LYS A 61 -14.78 6.90 1.97
N ARG A 62 -14.63 7.92 2.82
CA ARG A 62 -13.37 8.34 3.45
C ARG A 62 -13.29 7.96 4.92
N LYS A 63 -14.29 7.26 5.45
CA LYS A 63 -14.40 6.92 6.88
C LYS A 63 -13.11 6.34 7.45
N ALA A 64 -12.44 5.45 6.72
CA ALA A 64 -11.18 4.84 7.13
C ALA A 64 -10.07 5.83 7.51
N LEU A 65 -9.99 7.00 6.84
CA LEU A 65 -9.02 8.04 7.17
C LEU A 65 -9.24 8.67 8.55
N PHE A 66 -10.46 8.58 9.09
CA PHE A 66 -10.85 9.19 10.37
C PHE A 66 -10.96 8.17 11.50
N LEU A 67 -10.60 6.90 11.25
CA LEU A 67 -10.47 5.87 12.28
C LEU A 67 -9.05 5.90 12.87
N ASP A 68 -8.83 5.06 13.88
CA ASP A 68 -7.51 4.85 14.48
C ASP A 68 -6.48 4.39 13.43
N GLY A 69 -5.19 4.46 13.77
CA GLY A 69 -4.11 4.09 12.86
C GLY A 69 -4.18 2.63 12.43
N GLY A 70 -3.91 2.38 11.15
CA GLY A 70 -3.82 1.03 10.57
C GLY A 70 -5.03 0.59 9.75
N HIS A 71 -6.09 1.40 9.67
CA HIS A 71 -7.19 1.15 8.76
C HIS A 71 -6.80 1.44 7.31
N ILE A 72 -7.23 0.55 6.41
CA ILE A 72 -6.97 0.68 4.98
C ILE A 72 -7.95 1.67 4.36
N TYR A 73 -7.41 2.72 3.75
CA TYR A 73 -8.15 3.61 2.86
C TYR A 73 -7.67 3.41 1.42
N MET A 74 -8.55 2.84 0.59
CA MET A 74 -8.32 2.69 -0.84
C MET A 74 -9.24 3.61 -1.65
N TYR A 75 -8.71 4.12 -2.76
CA TYR A 75 -9.47 4.94 -3.69
C TYR A 75 -8.93 4.83 -5.11
N TYR A 76 -9.77 5.15 -6.09
CA TYR A 76 -9.39 5.17 -7.49
C TYR A 76 -8.70 6.49 -7.85
N ALA A 77 -7.43 6.42 -8.25
CA ALA A 77 -6.56 7.55 -8.58
C ALA A 77 -5.90 7.32 -9.94
N ARG A 78 -5.95 8.32 -10.83
CA ARG A 78 -5.16 8.34 -12.08
C ARG A 78 -5.25 7.04 -12.92
N GLY A 79 -6.43 6.41 -12.94
CA GLY A 79 -6.68 5.19 -13.73
C GLY A 79 -6.42 3.86 -12.99
N GLY A 80 -6.20 3.85 -11.67
CA GLY A 80 -6.10 2.62 -10.89
C GLY A 80 -6.25 2.84 -9.38
N ASP A 81 -6.17 1.76 -8.60
CA ASP A 81 -6.32 1.86 -7.14
C ASP A 81 -5.09 2.45 -6.46
N SER A 82 -5.29 3.03 -5.29
CA SER A 82 -4.23 3.55 -4.42
C SER A 82 -4.51 3.16 -2.99
N LEU A 83 -3.46 2.82 -2.24
CA LEU A 83 -3.55 2.26 -0.89
C LEU A 83 -2.94 3.21 0.14
N ASN A 84 -3.68 3.48 1.21
CA ASN A 84 -3.22 4.25 2.35
C ASN A 84 -3.53 3.52 3.64
N PHE A 85 -2.71 3.76 4.66
CA PHE A 85 -3.01 3.42 6.04
C PHE A 85 -3.36 4.69 6.80
N SER A 86 -4.44 4.70 7.57
CA SER A 86 -4.67 5.76 8.55
C SER A 86 -3.53 5.81 9.55
N ALA A 87 -3.24 7.00 10.05
CA ALA A 87 -2.23 7.28 11.05
C ALA A 87 -2.90 7.86 12.31
N GLU A 88 -2.12 8.19 13.34
CA GLU A 88 -2.64 8.90 14.50
C GLU A 88 -3.20 10.27 14.11
N GLY A 89 -4.42 10.55 14.58
CA GLY A 89 -5.14 11.80 14.33
C GLY A 89 -6.15 11.66 13.19
N PRO A 90 -7.44 12.06 13.39
CA PRO A 90 -8.47 11.91 12.37
C PRO A 90 -8.11 12.65 11.07
N GLY A 91 -8.09 11.90 9.97
CA GLY A 91 -7.77 12.40 8.63
C GLY A 91 -6.29 12.34 8.26
N ASN A 92 -5.42 11.89 9.16
CA ASN A 92 -4.01 11.68 8.87
C ASN A 92 -3.79 10.27 8.30
N ALA A 93 -2.89 10.15 7.32
CA ALA A 93 -2.63 8.88 6.67
C ALA A 93 -1.25 8.83 5.99
N VAL A 94 -0.86 7.62 5.58
CA VAL A 94 0.31 7.37 4.76
C VAL A 94 -0.09 6.64 3.50
N LEU A 95 0.20 7.23 2.34
CA LEU A 95 0.10 6.60 1.03
C LEU A 95 1.30 5.69 0.80
N ILE A 96 1.06 4.50 0.27
CA ILE A 96 2.14 3.64 -0.24
C ILE A 96 2.37 3.96 -1.71
N LYS A 97 3.47 4.66 -1.98
CA LYS A 97 3.74 5.24 -3.31
C LYS A 97 4.37 4.26 -4.26
N SER A 98 5.31 3.45 -3.77
CA SER A 98 5.90 2.36 -4.54
C SER A 98 6.51 1.30 -3.62
N ALA A 99 6.70 0.12 -4.20
CA ALA A 99 7.29 -1.02 -3.53
C ALA A 99 8.20 -1.78 -4.49
N PHE A 100 8.92 -2.77 -3.97
CA PHE A 100 9.66 -3.76 -4.75
C PHE A 100 9.09 -5.15 -4.44
N PRO A 101 8.82 -6.03 -5.43
CA PRO A 101 8.31 -7.37 -5.16
C PRO A 101 9.22 -8.12 -4.17
N TRP A 102 8.62 -8.88 -3.27
CA TRP A 102 9.34 -9.55 -2.18
C TRP A 102 9.10 -11.05 -2.23
N THR A 103 10.18 -11.84 -2.21
CA THR A 103 10.11 -13.30 -2.14
C THR A 103 10.75 -13.84 -0.86
N ASP A 104 10.12 -14.85 -0.26
CA ASP A 104 10.60 -15.61 0.89
C ASP A 104 9.88 -16.97 1.00
N ALA A 105 10.01 -17.66 2.13
CA ALA A 105 9.37 -18.96 2.36
C ALA A 105 7.83 -18.92 2.36
N THR A 106 7.20 -17.75 2.50
CA THR A 106 5.74 -17.56 2.44
C THR A 106 5.28 -17.06 1.08
N SER A 107 6.10 -16.25 0.41
CA SER A 107 5.84 -15.66 -0.90
C SER A 107 6.90 -16.13 -1.87
N ASP A 108 6.71 -17.28 -2.50
CA ASP A 108 7.70 -17.89 -3.38
C ASP A 108 7.67 -17.32 -4.82
N GLU A 109 8.41 -17.95 -5.73
CA GLU A 109 8.44 -17.57 -7.14
C GLU A 109 7.08 -17.68 -7.84
N ASN A 110 6.16 -18.54 -7.35
CA ASN A 110 4.81 -18.61 -7.89
C ASN A 110 4.01 -17.35 -7.53
N ALA A 111 4.22 -16.81 -6.33
CA ALA A 111 3.64 -15.53 -5.95
C ALA A 111 4.17 -14.38 -6.84
N LEU A 112 5.48 -14.34 -7.10
CA LEU A 112 6.05 -13.35 -8.02
C LEU A 112 5.49 -13.48 -9.44
N ALA A 113 5.42 -14.70 -9.97
CA ALA A 113 4.85 -14.96 -11.29
C ALA A 113 3.39 -14.48 -11.36
N GLN A 114 2.58 -14.73 -10.31
CA GLN A 114 1.22 -14.23 -10.25
C GLN A 114 1.15 -12.70 -10.23
N MET A 115 2.02 -12.02 -9.48
CA MET A 115 2.08 -10.56 -9.49
C MET A 115 2.41 -10.00 -10.89
N GLN A 116 3.27 -10.68 -11.65
CA GLN A 116 3.59 -10.30 -13.03
C GLN A 116 2.42 -10.51 -13.99
N LEU A 117 1.65 -11.58 -13.82
CA LEU A 117 0.41 -11.82 -14.58
C LEU A 117 -0.66 -10.77 -14.28
N ASN A 118 -0.77 -10.32 -13.03
CA ASN A 118 -1.73 -9.29 -12.65
C ASN A 118 -1.40 -7.92 -13.28
N ASN A 119 -0.12 -7.60 -13.46
CA ASN A 119 0.34 -6.28 -13.89
C ASN A 119 1.32 -6.32 -15.09
N PRO A 120 0.85 -6.75 -16.28
CA PRO A 120 1.66 -6.70 -17.49
C PRO A 120 1.99 -5.25 -17.87
N ASP A 121 2.96 -5.08 -18.75
CA ASP A 121 3.22 -3.78 -19.36
C ASP A 121 2.16 -3.41 -20.42
N ALA A 122 2.32 -2.23 -21.05
CA ALA A 122 1.36 -1.74 -22.04
C ALA A 122 1.27 -2.61 -23.30
N SER A 123 2.28 -3.43 -23.59
CA SER A 123 2.30 -4.39 -24.69
C SER A 123 1.70 -5.75 -24.32
N GLY A 124 1.34 -5.94 -23.05
CA GLY A 124 0.93 -7.25 -22.52
C GLY A 124 2.10 -8.14 -22.11
N ALA A 125 3.35 -7.67 -22.21
CA ALA A 125 4.53 -8.45 -21.85
C ALA A 125 4.74 -8.45 -20.32
N ILE A 126 5.54 -9.43 -19.87
CA ILE A 126 5.95 -9.55 -18.47
C ILE A 126 6.75 -8.32 -18.08
N ARG A 127 6.29 -7.65 -17.03
CA ARG A 127 6.97 -6.49 -16.48
C ARG A 127 8.17 -6.93 -15.62
N PRO A 128 9.36 -6.33 -15.77
CA PRO A 128 10.51 -6.66 -14.94
C PRO A 128 10.27 -6.25 -13.48
N PRO A 129 10.85 -6.97 -12.50
CA PRO A 129 10.62 -6.71 -11.07
C PRO A 129 10.80 -5.25 -10.64
N GLN A 130 11.79 -4.56 -11.21
CA GLN A 130 12.10 -3.16 -10.91
C GLN A 130 10.98 -2.20 -11.28
N ARG A 131 10.10 -2.57 -12.22
CA ARG A 131 8.97 -1.74 -12.66
C ARG A 131 7.62 -2.25 -12.16
N LEU A 132 7.58 -3.46 -11.58
CA LEU A 132 6.34 -4.17 -11.25
C LEU A 132 5.48 -3.42 -10.23
N CYS A 133 6.12 -2.83 -9.23
CA CYS A 133 5.47 -2.08 -8.14
C CYS A 133 5.94 -0.62 -8.08
N ALA A 134 6.49 -0.09 -9.19
CA ALA A 134 7.10 1.25 -9.27
C ALA A 134 6.05 2.38 -9.42
N GLY A 135 5.04 2.38 -8.57
CA GLY A 135 3.98 3.38 -8.52
C GLY A 135 2.73 2.86 -7.81
N GLN A 136 1.95 3.76 -7.21
CA GLN A 136 0.84 3.42 -6.31
C GLN A 136 -0.20 2.52 -6.97
N THR A 137 -0.54 2.78 -8.24
CA THR A 137 -1.50 1.98 -9.00
C THR A 137 -0.91 0.66 -9.49
N LEU A 138 0.39 0.65 -9.78
CA LEU A 138 1.11 -0.55 -10.22
C LEU A 138 1.28 -1.54 -9.07
N LEU A 139 1.56 -1.03 -7.87
CA LEU A 139 1.62 -1.81 -6.64
C LEU A 139 0.28 -2.51 -6.37
N CYS A 140 -0.82 -1.75 -6.33
CA CYS A 140 -2.14 -2.32 -6.08
C CYS A 140 -2.47 -3.38 -7.13
N LYS A 141 -2.29 -3.06 -8.41
CA LYS A 141 -2.54 -4.01 -9.51
C LYS A 141 -1.69 -5.27 -9.39
N ALA A 142 -0.41 -5.18 -9.02
CA ALA A 142 0.45 -6.34 -8.86
C ALA A 142 0.00 -7.24 -7.69
N LEU A 143 -0.47 -6.66 -6.60
CA LEU A 143 -0.96 -7.39 -5.42
C LEU A 143 -2.35 -8.02 -5.59
N GLY A 144 -3.03 -7.79 -6.72
CA GLY A 144 -4.38 -8.30 -6.99
C GLY A 144 -5.45 -7.57 -6.18
#